data_AF-A0A815TKF6-F1
#
_entry.id   AF-A0A815TKF6-F1
#
_cell.length_a   1.000
_cell.length_b   1.000
_cell.length_c   1.000
_cell.angle_alpha   90.00
_cell.angle_beta   90.00
_cell.angle_gamma   90.00
#
_symmetry.space_group_name_H-M   'P 1'
#
loop_
_entity.id
_entity.type
_entity.pdbx_description
1 polymer ?
#
loop_
_entity_poly.entity_id
_entity_poly.type
_entity_poly.pdbx_seq_one_letter_code
_entity_poly.pdbx_strand_id
1 'polypeptide(L)'
;MSSDNSEKGGKSNKNRGGKKRNLSMICLTFLCAYTSFNAVANLQSSINIDKNVGLYSLAILSGGSILSSILFTTPLIYILGYKWTIVAGQIGILIYIAANMYPKAILLYPVAAISGIFCSAMWTTQSAYITVLGVDENRHDNSDIQVNKYFGIFYSVFETAQIWGNLITYFILRNVHRESRSDFSQCGANFVSNTSETKNDESTISPMTTHILYSVFVGIICISIVFVIIFLDQKRKLKGDDSKGVIHRSIDYSLLTLKQFKKLDHWLLIPIVFWINSWEAFIFGIYTKSFITCTIGVQYIGIVMASYGITASIVCIIVGYVAKIKYSRPVCLLSATSVSIMILMIMLLWKPVPSQTYMLYVLACIAGITAVVAKPLVSALYSHLFADTKEMVFSIFSMIQNLGCIVVYFYSPVLIVRVSIILQIIYTSMAMICYITIEIRLSRK
;
A
#
# COMPACT_ATOMS: atom_id res chain seq x y z
N MET A 1 14.08 7.83 51.01
CA MET A 1 12.94 7.29 50.22
C MET A 1 12.45 8.25 49.13
N SER A 2 12.93 9.50 49.08
CA SER A 2 12.55 10.53 48.11
C SER A 2 13.47 10.63 46.87
N SER A 3 14.70 10.09 46.92
CA SER A 3 15.66 10.08 45.80
C SER A 3 15.35 9.01 44.74
N ASP A 4 14.85 7.84 45.17
CA ASP A 4 14.61 6.67 44.31
C ASP A 4 13.35 6.81 43.40
N ASN A 5 12.41 7.69 43.78
CA ASN A 5 11.25 8.02 42.95
C ASN A 5 11.58 9.04 41.84
N SER A 6 12.58 9.91 42.03
CA SER A 6 13.01 10.85 40.98
C SER A 6 13.78 10.15 39.86
N GLU A 7 14.57 9.12 40.19
CA GLU A 7 15.35 8.35 39.22
C GLU A 7 14.47 7.41 38.38
N LYS A 8 13.44 6.80 38.98
CA LYS A 8 12.41 6.03 38.27
C LYS A 8 11.55 6.92 37.36
N GLY A 9 11.21 8.14 37.80
CA GLY A 9 10.52 9.15 36.97
C GLY A 9 11.36 9.62 35.78
N GLY A 10 12.66 9.87 35.99
CA GLY A 10 13.61 10.29 34.95
C GLY A 10 13.89 9.20 33.90
N LYS A 11 14.07 7.93 34.32
CA LYS A 11 14.22 6.78 33.40
C LYS A 11 12.94 6.51 32.60
N SER A 12 11.76 6.64 33.22
CA SER A 12 10.47 6.48 32.54
C SER A 12 10.24 7.54 31.46
N ASN A 13 10.54 8.82 31.74
CA ASN A 13 10.39 9.91 30.76
C ASN A 13 11.41 9.81 29.60
N LYS A 14 12.67 9.43 29.87
CA LYS A 14 13.69 9.22 28.84
C LYS A 14 13.32 8.05 27.90
N ASN A 15 12.75 6.98 28.44
CA ASN A 15 12.30 5.82 27.67
C ASN A 15 11.03 6.13 26.83
N ARG A 16 10.15 7.02 27.33
CA ARG A 16 8.97 7.51 26.61
C ARG A 16 9.32 8.45 25.45
N GLY A 17 10.32 9.32 25.65
CA GLY A 17 10.87 10.17 24.59
C GLY A 17 11.47 9.37 23.43
N GLY A 18 12.20 8.29 23.75
CA GLY A 18 12.74 7.37 22.73
C GLY A 18 11.65 6.66 21.90
N LYS A 19 10.53 6.26 22.51
CA LYS A 19 9.43 5.59 21.80
C LYS A 19 8.71 6.51 20.81
N LYS A 20 8.37 7.74 21.22
CA LYS A 20 7.76 8.74 20.33
C LYS A 20 8.71 9.13 19.18
N ARG A 21 10.01 9.26 19.48
CA ARG A 21 11.05 9.45 18.46
C ARG A 21 11.01 8.31 17.45
N ASN A 22 11.05 7.06 17.90
CA ASN A 22 11.09 5.90 17.00
C ASN A 22 9.82 5.74 16.17
N LEU A 23 8.65 6.08 16.72
CA LEU A 23 7.41 6.19 15.94
C LEU A 23 7.51 7.27 14.85
N SER A 24 8.00 8.46 15.19
CA SER A 24 8.20 9.52 14.20
C SER A 24 9.19 9.11 13.10
N MET A 25 10.28 8.42 13.47
CA MET A 25 11.28 7.98 12.50
C MET A 25 10.73 6.94 11.53
N ILE A 26 9.94 5.95 12.01
CA ILE A 26 9.34 4.96 11.11
C ILE A 26 8.29 5.60 10.19
N CYS A 27 7.53 6.60 10.65
CA CYS A 27 6.60 7.34 9.81
C CYS A 27 7.33 8.10 8.69
N LEU A 28 8.36 8.88 9.03
CA LEU A 28 9.14 9.66 8.06
C LEU A 28 9.87 8.77 7.05
N THR A 29 10.41 7.65 7.52
CA THR A 29 11.06 6.62 6.69
C THR A 29 10.14 6.10 5.60
N PHE A 30 8.92 5.68 5.99
CA PHE A 30 7.95 5.15 5.03
C PHE A 30 7.40 6.25 4.13
N LEU A 31 7.18 7.45 4.66
CA LEU A 31 6.80 8.63 3.86
C LEU A 31 7.80 8.88 2.73
N CYS A 32 9.09 8.99 3.03
CA CYS A 32 10.11 9.26 2.02
C CYS A 32 10.23 8.12 0.99
N ALA A 33 10.20 6.85 1.42
CA ALA A 33 10.29 5.73 0.50
C ALA A 33 9.06 5.63 -0.42
N TYR A 34 7.86 5.78 0.14
CA TYR A 34 6.61 5.65 -0.61
C TYR A 34 6.24 6.88 -1.41
N THR A 35 6.81 8.05 -1.10
CA THR A 35 6.73 9.23 -1.99
C THR A 35 7.22 8.85 -3.38
N SER A 36 8.31 8.08 -3.44
CA SER A 36 8.88 7.61 -4.70
C SER A 36 8.09 6.44 -5.28
N PHE A 37 7.83 5.40 -4.48
CA PHE A 37 7.17 4.19 -4.98
C PHE A 37 5.75 4.44 -5.50
N ASN A 38 4.92 5.20 -4.77
CA ASN A 38 3.53 5.44 -5.15
C ASN A 38 3.43 6.26 -6.44
N ALA A 39 4.28 7.28 -6.58
CA ALA A 39 4.33 8.08 -7.80
C ALA A 39 4.71 7.23 -9.01
N VAL A 40 5.71 6.36 -8.86
CA VAL A 40 6.11 5.41 -9.90
C VAL A 40 4.98 4.42 -10.21
N ALA A 41 4.31 3.87 -9.21
CA ALA A 41 3.19 2.93 -9.38
C ALA A 41 2.03 3.55 -10.18
N ASN A 42 1.66 4.80 -9.89
CA ASN A 42 0.61 5.53 -10.63
C ASN A 42 0.94 5.72 -12.12
N LEU A 43 2.22 5.74 -12.47
CA LEU A 43 2.69 5.94 -13.84
C LEU A 43 2.92 4.64 -14.61
N GLN A 44 3.04 3.49 -13.94
CA GLN A 44 3.42 2.23 -14.57
C GLN A 44 2.53 1.86 -15.76
N SER A 45 1.22 2.07 -15.60
CA SER A 45 0.22 1.74 -16.62
C SER A 45 0.21 2.71 -17.80
N SER A 46 0.81 3.90 -17.64
CA SER A 46 0.71 5.03 -18.58
C SER A 46 2.03 5.42 -19.23
N ILE A 47 3.18 5.11 -18.64
CA ILE A 47 4.51 5.35 -19.22
C ILE A 47 5.10 4.06 -19.78
N ASN A 48 4.98 2.94 -19.06
CA ASN A 48 5.56 1.66 -19.45
C ASN A 48 4.54 0.78 -20.19
N ILE A 49 3.97 1.34 -21.27
CA ILE A 49 2.85 0.75 -22.03
C ILE A 49 3.34 -0.36 -22.97
N ASP A 50 4.58 -0.31 -23.47
CA ASP A 50 5.09 -1.33 -24.40
C ASP A 50 4.94 -2.73 -23.80
N LYS A 51 4.16 -3.58 -24.48
CA LYS A 51 3.75 -4.93 -24.04
C LYS A 51 3.18 -4.98 -22.62
N ASN A 52 2.66 -3.87 -22.11
CA ASN A 52 2.18 -3.66 -20.74
C ASN A 52 3.21 -4.05 -19.65
N VAL A 53 4.51 -3.87 -19.94
CA VAL A 53 5.61 -4.23 -19.04
C VAL A 53 5.46 -3.59 -17.65
N GLY A 54 4.94 -2.36 -17.57
CA GLY A 54 4.73 -1.69 -16.29
C GLY A 54 3.73 -2.42 -15.39
N LEU A 55 2.53 -2.74 -15.89
CA LEU A 55 1.50 -3.45 -15.14
C LEU A 55 1.94 -4.87 -14.77
N TYR A 56 2.56 -5.61 -15.70
CA TYR A 56 3.08 -6.93 -15.40
C TYR A 56 4.21 -6.89 -14.37
N SER A 57 5.04 -5.85 -14.35
CA SER A 57 6.06 -5.69 -13.31
C SER A 57 5.45 -5.51 -11.91
N LEU A 58 4.36 -4.74 -11.77
CA LEU A 58 3.64 -4.60 -10.51
C LEU A 58 2.96 -5.91 -10.09
N ALA A 59 2.42 -6.68 -11.04
CA ALA A 59 1.89 -8.02 -10.79
C ALA A 59 2.98 -8.98 -10.28
N ILE A 60 4.16 -8.97 -10.91
CA ILE A 60 5.30 -9.81 -10.52
C ILE A 60 5.86 -9.38 -9.15
N LEU A 61 5.93 -8.07 -8.88
CA LEU A 61 6.28 -7.56 -7.55
C LEU A 61 5.32 -8.08 -6.49
N SER A 62 4.01 -8.01 -6.76
CA SER A 62 2.98 -8.56 -5.87
C SER A 62 3.14 -10.08 -5.70
N GLY A 63 3.48 -10.81 -6.76
CA GLY A 63 3.78 -12.26 -6.71
C GLY A 63 4.98 -12.60 -5.82
N GLY A 64 6.08 -11.83 -5.93
CA GLY A 64 7.24 -11.94 -5.05
C GLY A 64 6.88 -11.68 -3.59
N SER A 65 6.03 -10.68 -3.34
CA SER A 65 5.50 -10.38 -1.99
C SER A 65 4.67 -11.53 -1.42
N ILE A 66 3.79 -12.17 -2.21
CA ILE A 66 3.01 -13.34 -1.80
C ILE A 66 3.94 -14.48 -1.38
N LEU A 67 4.94 -14.79 -2.22
CA LEU A 67 5.91 -15.85 -1.93
C LEU A 67 6.68 -15.57 -0.64
N SER A 68 7.10 -14.31 -0.43
CA SER A 68 7.81 -13.91 0.79
C SER A 68 6.95 -13.99 2.03
N SER A 69 5.68 -13.55 1.96
CA SER A 69 4.76 -13.61 3.09
C SER A 69 4.59 -15.03 3.64
N ILE A 70 4.75 -16.05 2.79
CA ILE A 70 4.66 -17.45 3.21
C ILE A 70 6.01 -17.99 3.67
N LEU A 71 7.09 -17.72 2.93
CA LEU A 71 8.37 -18.44 3.07
C LEU A 71 9.50 -17.63 3.70
N PHE A 72 9.59 -16.33 3.42
CA PHE A 72 10.82 -15.55 3.64
C PHE A 72 10.69 -14.46 4.72
N THR A 73 9.49 -13.93 4.96
CA THR A 73 9.28 -12.80 5.87
C THR A 73 9.78 -13.09 7.28
N THR A 74 9.41 -14.22 7.89
CA THR A 74 9.86 -14.59 9.24
C THR A 74 11.37 -14.83 9.33
N PRO A 75 12.00 -15.64 8.45
CA PRO A 75 13.46 -15.78 8.46
C PRO A 75 14.19 -14.45 8.28
N LEU A 76 13.74 -13.60 7.35
CA LEU A 76 14.35 -12.29 7.11
C LEU A 76 14.28 -11.39 8.35
N ILE A 77 13.13 -11.34 9.02
CA ILE A 77 12.96 -10.60 10.27
C ILE A 77 13.84 -11.17 11.38
N TYR A 78 13.95 -12.49 11.47
CA TYR A 78 14.76 -13.13 12.49
C TYR A 78 16.24 -12.84 12.28
N ILE A 79 16.77 -13.03 11.05
CA ILE A 79 18.19 -12.88 10.72
C ILE A 79 18.64 -11.41 10.75
N LEU A 80 17.86 -10.51 10.17
CA LEU A 80 18.25 -9.10 10.01
C LEU A 80 17.81 -8.25 11.21
N GLY A 81 16.72 -8.63 11.87
CA GLY A 81 16.01 -7.80 12.83
C GLY A 81 15.37 -6.55 12.18
N TYR A 82 14.57 -5.82 12.95
CA TYR A 82 13.63 -4.86 12.38
C TYR A 82 14.26 -3.72 11.57
N LYS A 83 15.38 -3.13 12.00
CA LYS A 83 16.01 -2.02 11.27
C LYS A 83 16.50 -2.47 9.92
N TRP A 84 17.25 -3.58 9.87
CA TRP A 84 17.88 -4.05 8.66
C TRP A 84 16.89 -4.70 7.69
N THR A 85 15.80 -5.30 8.18
CA THR A 85 14.70 -5.73 7.29
C THR A 85 14.03 -4.53 6.60
N ILE A 86 13.82 -3.41 7.31
CA ILE A 86 13.30 -2.19 6.69
C ILE A 86 14.28 -1.63 5.64
N VAL A 87 15.58 -1.57 5.95
CA VAL A 87 16.62 -1.15 5.00
C VAL A 87 16.62 -2.05 3.75
N ALA A 88 16.55 -3.37 3.91
CA ALA A 88 16.51 -4.32 2.80
C ALA A 88 15.27 -4.10 1.91
N GLY A 89 14.10 -3.84 2.50
CA GLY A 89 12.89 -3.47 1.78
C GLY A 89 13.05 -2.21 0.93
N GLN A 90 13.63 -1.17 1.52
CA GLN A 90 13.88 0.09 0.79
C GLN A 90 14.92 -0.05 -0.32
N ILE A 91 15.94 -0.88 -0.13
CA ILE A 91 16.89 -1.23 -1.19
C ILE A 91 16.16 -1.94 -2.33
N GLY A 92 15.23 -2.86 -2.03
CA GLY A 92 14.37 -3.47 -3.05
C GLY A 92 13.59 -2.43 -3.85
N ILE A 93 12.92 -1.50 -3.17
CA ILE A 93 12.20 -0.40 -3.85
C ILE A 93 13.15 0.46 -4.68
N LEU A 94 14.34 0.79 -4.17
CA LEU A 94 15.35 1.57 -4.87
C LEU A 94 15.76 0.89 -6.18
N ILE A 95 16.08 -0.41 -6.14
CA ILE A 95 16.50 -1.18 -7.32
C ILE A 95 15.34 -1.25 -8.32
N TYR A 96 14.09 -1.45 -7.87
CA TYR A 96 12.92 -1.42 -8.73
C TYR A 96 12.74 -0.06 -9.44
N ILE A 97 12.84 1.04 -8.71
CA ILE A 97 12.73 2.39 -9.30
C ILE A 97 13.88 2.66 -10.27
N ALA A 98 15.11 2.29 -9.92
CA ALA A 98 16.26 2.43 -10.81
C ALA A 98 16.11 1.59 -12.10
N ALA A 99 15.59 0.37 -12.00
CA ALA A 99 15.34 -0.48 -13.16
C ALA A 99 14.30 0.11 -14.14
N ASN A 100 13.39 0.96 -13.65
CA ASN A 100 12.42 1.65 -14.49
C ASN A 100 13.05 2.72 -15.41
N MET A 101 14.31 3.10 -15.21
CA MET A 101 15.05 3.92 -16.18
C MET A 101 15.24 3.21 -17.52
N TYR A 102 15.22 1.86 -17.51
CA TYR A 102 15.28 1.01 -18.69
C TYR A 102 14.14 -0.03 -18.64
N PRO A 103 12.89 0.36 -18.96
CA PRO A 103 11.68 -0.43 -18.70
C PRO A 103 11.51 -1.60 -19.70
N LYS A 104 12.50 -2.49 -19.77
CA LYS A 104 12.48 -3.73 -20.56
C LYS A 104 12.09 -4.89 -19.68
N ALA A 105 11.21 -5.78 -20.17
CA ALA A 105 10.74 -6.96 -19.46
C ALA A 105 11.88 -7.80 -18.83
N ILE A 106 12.97 -8.01 -19.60
CA ILE A 106 14.12 -8.82 -19.16
C ILE A 106 14.84 -8.27 -17.93
N LEU A 107 14.77 -6.95 -17.71
CA LEU A 107 15.34 -6.29 -16.52
C LEU A 107 14.28 -6.11 -15.44
N LEU A 108 13.11 -5.60 -15.81
CA LEU A 108 12.11 -5.14 -14.84
C LEU A 108 11.41 -6.30 -14.11
N TYR A 109 11.18 -7.44 -14.78
CA TYR A 109 10.52 -8.60 -14.18
C TYR A 109 11.34 -9.28 -13.07
N PRO A 110 12.62 -9.66 -13.28
CA PRO A 110 13.41 -10.24 -12.20
C PRO A 110 13.63 -9.26 -11.05
N VAL A 111 13.87 -7.99 -11.35
CA VAL A 111 14.01 -6.94 -10.33
C VAL A 111 12.71 -6.79 -9.52
N ALA A 112 11.55 -6.78 -10.18
CA ALA A 112 10.26 -6.71 -9.52
C ALA A 112 10.04 -7.89 -8.57
N ALA A 113 10.34 -9.11 -9.00
CA ALA A 113 10.18 -10.32 -8.17
C ALA A 113 11.04 -10.24 -6.89
N ILE A 114 12.32 -9.88 -7.03
CA ILE A 114 13.24 -9.72 -5.90
C ILE A 114 12.77 -8.58 -4.98
N SER A 115 12.36 -7.45 -5.54
CA SER A 115 11.88 -6.30 -4.77
C SER A 115 10.61 -6.62 -3.99
N GLY A 116 9.71 -7.42 -4.57
CA GLY A 116 8.51 -7.93 -3.91
C GLY A 116 8.83 -8.73 -2.65
N ILE A 117 9.85 -9.60 -2.71
CA ILE A 117 10.26 -10.40 -1.56
C ILE A 117 10.64 -9.51 -0.37
N PHE A 118 11.51 -8.52 -0.59
CA PHE A 118 11.92 -7.61 0.49
C PHE A 118 10.81 -6.63 0.91
N CYS A 119 9.94 -6.22 -0.01
CA CYS A 119 8.83 -5.30 0.27
C CYS A 119 7.82 -5.91 1.26
N SER A 120 7.45 -7.18 1.06
CA SER A 120 6.56 -7.87 2.02
C SER A 120 7.15 -7.94 3.42
N ALA A 121 8.43 -8.35 3.53
CA ALA A 121 9.10 -8.43 4.83
C ALA A 121 9.18 -7.07 5.53
N MET A 122 9.40 -5.99 4.78
CA MET A 122 9.41 -4.62 5.30
C MET A 122 8.05 -4.19 5.87
N TRP A 123 6.94 -4.47 5.18
CA TRP A 123 5.60 -4.15 5.68
C TRP A 123 5.23 -4.93 6.94
N THR A 124 5.51 -6.23 6.97
CA THR A 124 5.29 -7.05 8.16
C THR A 124 6.14 -6.55 9.32
N THR A 125 7.40 -6.20 9.06
CA THR A 125 8.30 -5.61 10.06
C THR A 125 7.76 -4.30 10.62
N GLN A 126 7.26 -3.42 9.76
CA GLN A 126 6.69 -2.15 10.19
C GLN A 126 5.48 -2.34 11.10
N SER A 127 4.57 -3.25 10.73
CA SER A 127 3.38 -3.55 11.53
C SER A 127 3.75 -4.15 12.89
N ALA A 128 4.72 -5.07 12.91
CA ALA A 128 5.27 -5.63 14.14
C ALA A 128 5.98 -4.57 15.00
N TYR A 129 6.79 -3.71 14.40
CA TYR A 129 7.54 -2.64 15.09
C TYR A 129 6.61 -1.65 15.78
N ILE A 130 5.57 -1.19 15.09
CA ILE A 130 4.54 -0.30 15.66
C ILE A 130 3.80 -0.98 16.80
N THR A 131 3.46 -2.26 16.63
CA THR A 131 2.77 -3.01 17.68
C THR A 131 3.63 -3.14 18.94
N VAL A 132 4.92 -3.47 18.79
CA VAL A 132 5.87 -3.53 19.90
C VAL A 132 6.02 -2.17 20.58
N LEU A 133 6.10 -1.07 19.81
CA LEU A 133 6.09 0.28 20.37
C LEU A 133 4.84 0.57 21.21
N GLY A 134 3.65 0.18 20.72
CA GLY A 134 2.38 0.43 21.41
C GLY A 134 2.22 -0.39 22.69
N VAL A 135 2.58 -1.67 22.66
CA VAL A 135 2.53 -2.57 23.83
C VAL A 135 3.56 -2.15 24.90
N ASP A 136 4.77 -1.78 24.48
CA ASP A 136 5.82 -1.34 25.41
C ASP A 136 5.45 -0.03 26.13
N GLU A 137 4.63 0.85 25.52
CA GLU A 137 4.23 2.14 26.09
C GLU A 137 3.29 1.97 27.29
N ASN A 138 2.33 1.05 27.22
CA ASN A 138 1.35 0.76 28.28
C ASN A 138 1.37 -0.73 28.64
N ARG A 139 2.15 -1.10 29.66
CA ARG A 139 2.15 -2.46 30.24
C ARG A 139 0.87 -2.80 31.04
N HIS A 140 -0.04 -1.84 31.22
CA HIS A 140 -1.32 -2.03 31.93
C HIS A 140 -2.51 -1.75 31.00
N ASP A 141 -3.47 -2.69 30.98
CA ASP A 141 -4.87 -2.74 30.48
C ASP A 141 -5.30 -2.00 29.18
N ASN A 142 -4.48 -1.15 28.56
CA ASN A 142 -4.84 -0.30 27.42
C ASN A 142 -3.83 -0.37 26.26
N SER A 143 -3.11 -1.50 26.10
CA SER A 143 -2.15 -1.69 25.01
C SER A 143 -2.80 -1.56 23.63
N ASP A 144 -4.04 -2.05 23.47
CA ASP A 144 -4.73 -2.10 22.18
C ASP A 144 -5.14 -0.71 21.69
N ILE A 145 -5.61 0.15 22.61
CA ILE A 145 -5.95 1.54 22.32
C ILE A 145 -4.71 2.30 21.83
N GLN A 146 -3.55 2.03 22.44
CA GLN A 146 -2.31 2.69 22.07
C GLN A 146 -1.74 2.19 20.74
N VAL A 147 -1.81 0.88 20.47
CA VAL A 147 -1.45 0.29 19.18
C VAL A 147 -2.29 0.88 18.05
N ASN A 148 -3.61 0.97 18.24
CA ASN A 148 -4.52 1.59 17.27
C ASN A 148 -4.16 3.05 17.00
N LYS A 149 -3.82 3.80 18.06
CA LYS A 149 -3.37 5.20 17.93
C LYS A 149 -2.08 5.30 17.11
N TYR A 150 -1.11 4.42 17.32
CA TYR A 150 0.16 4.46 16.57
C TYR A 150 -0.01 4.06 15.11
N PHE A 151 -0.85 3.06 14.81
CA PHE A 151 -1.22 2.75 13.42
C PHE A 151 -1.94 3.92 12.75
N GLY A 152 -2.87 4.59 13.45
CA GLY A 152 -3.55 5.77 12.93
C GLY A 152 -2.58 6.91 12.59
N ILE A 153 -1.63 7.20 13.48
CA ILE A 153 -0.58 8.21 13.24
C ILE A 153 0.29 7.80 12.04
N PHE A 154 0.73 6.54 11.99
CA PHE A 154 1.55 6.04 10.88
C PHE A 154 0.84 6.17 9.54
N TYR A 155 -0.38 5.65 9.42
CA TYR A 155 -1.12 5.72 8.17
C TYR A 155 -1.42 7.18 7.78
N SER A 156 -1.76 8.07 8.73
CA SER A 156 -1.98 9.48 8.42
C SER A 156 -0.76 10.17 7.80
N VAL A 157 0.45 9.83 8.23
CA VAL A 157 1.69 10.37 7.66
C VAL A 157 2.01 9.67 6.35
N PHE A 158 1.87 8.34 6.30
CA PHE A 158 2.10 7.53 5.11
C PHE A 158 1.28 7.98 3.91
N GLU A 159 -0.01 8.27 4.08
CA GLU A 159 -0.90 8.69 2.97
C GLU A 159 -0.46 10.01 2.32
N THR A 160 0.26 10.88 3.06
CA THR A 160 0.81 12.11 2.47
C THR A 160 1.89 11.83 1.42
N ALA A 161 2.45 10.62 1.35
CA ALA A 161 3.36 10.20 0.29
C ALA A 161 2.73 10.31 -1.11
N GLN A 162 1.43 10.05 -1.23
CA GLN A 162 0.69 10.25 -2.48
C GLN A 162 0.63 11.73 -2.89
N ILE A 163 0.73 12.67 -1.96
CA ILE A 163 0.72 14.09 -2.29
C ILE A 163 2.07 14.47 -2.89
N TRP A 164 3.15 14.25 -2.15
CA TRP A 164 4.49 14.71 -2.52
C TRP A 164 5.00 14.04 -3.79
N GLY A 165 4.81 12.72 -3.91
CA GLY A 165 5.31 11.95 -5.05
C GLY A 165 4.65 12.39 -6.35
N ASN A 166 3.33 12.56 -6.30
CA ASN A 166 2.57 12.92 -7.48
C ASN A 166 2.71 14.41 -7.86
N LEU A 167 2.97 15.31 -6.90
CA LEU A 167 3.36 16.69 -7.21
C LEU A 167 4.71 16.76 -7.94
N ILE A 168 5.71 16.00 -7.50
CA ILE A 168 7.01 15.90 -8.20
C ILE A 168 6.80 15.42 -9.64
N THR A 169 6.03 14.35 -9.81
CA THR A 169 5.64 13.84 -11.14
C THR A 169 4.99 14.92 -12.01
N TYR A 170 4.02 15.66 -11.47
CA TYR A 170 3.33 16.71 -12.21
C TYR A 170 4.30 17.80 -12.69
N PHE A 171 5.17 18.31 -11.81
CA PHE A 171 6.09 19.39 -12.17
C PHE A 171 7.14 18.98 -13.20
N ILE A 172 7.56 17.70 -13.19
CA ILE A 172 8.50 17.16 -14.17
C ILE A 172 7.81 16.92 -15.52
N LEU A 173 6.59 16.40 -15.51
CA LEU A 173 5.85 16.04 -16.74
C LEU A 173 5.03 17.20 -17.35
N ARG A 174 4.84 18.33 -16.66
CA ARG A 174 3.92 19.41 -17.10
C ARG A 174 4.15 19.95 -18.51
N ASN A 175 5.40 19.87 -19.01
CA ASN A 175 5.78 20.38 -20.33
C ASN A 175 5.76 19.30 -21.42
N VAL A 176 5.37 18.06 -21.10
CA VAL A 176 5.24 17.00 -22.09
C VAL A 176 4.10 17.36 -23.04
N HIS A 177 4.41 17.37 -24.34
CA HIS A 177 3.43 17.72 -25.37
C HIS A 177 2.39 16.63 -25.50
N ARG A 178 1.14 17.04 -25.69
CA ARG A 178 0.01 16.14 -25.87
C ARG A 178 -0.26 15.98 -27.37
N GLU A 179 -0.33 14.74 -27.84
CA GLU A 179 -0.87 14.47 -29.17
C GLU A 179 -2.39 14.74 -29.19
N SER A 180 -2.85 15.42 -30.24
CA SER A 180 -4.24 15.86 -30.35
C SER A 180 -5.17 14.69 -30.66
N ARG A 181 -5.58 13.95 -29.64
CA ARG A 181 -6.66 12.96 -29.76
C ARG A 181 -8.00 13.67 -29.94
N SER A 182 -8.68 13.39 -31.04
CA SER A 182 -10.00 13.95 -31.37
C SER A 182 -11.17 13.04 -30.95
N ASP A 183 -10.94 11.73 -30.87
CA ASP A 183 -11.95 10.76 -30.41
C ASP A 183 -11.67 10.24 -28.99
N PHE A 184 -12.62 10.47 -28.08
CA PHE A 184 -12.58 10.00 -26.68
C PHE A 184 -13.57 8.84 -26.42
N SER A 185 -14.23 8.32 -27.46
CA SER A 185 -15.23 7.26 -27.35
C SER A 185 -14.70 5.95 -26.74
N GLN A 186 -13.40 5.70 -26.93
CA GLN A 186 -12.67 4.55 -26.39
C GLN A 186 -12.04 4.81 -25.01
N CYS A 187 -12.26 5.96 -24.36
CA CYS A 187 -11.78 6.19 -23.00
C CYS A 187 -12.73 5.64 -21.93
N GLY A 188 -12.24 5.56 -20.69
CA GLY A 188 -13.00 5.11 -19.53
C GLY A 188 -13.36 3.63 -19.62
N ALA A 189 -14.64 3.28 -19.41
CA ALA A 189 -15.10 1.90 -19.43
C ALA A 189 -14.87 1.18 -20.77
N ASN A 190 -14.79 1.90 -21.89
CA ASN A 190 -14.61 1.29 -23.22
C ASN A 190 -13.14 1.09 -23.60
N PHE A 191 -12.20 1.44 -22.72
CA PHE A 191 -10.77 1.38 -23.02
C PHE A 191 -10.27 -0.06 -23.19
N VAL A 192 -9.50 -0.28 -24.26
CA VAL A 192 -8.89 -1.56 -24.65
C VAL A 192 -7.39 -1.37 -24.75
N SER A 193 -6.60 -2.23 -24.08
CA SER A 193 -5.14 -2.08 -24.02
C SER A 193 -4.37 -2.60 -25.25
N ASN A 194 -5.02 -3.27 -26.21
CA ASN A 194 -4.36 -4.08 -27.26
C ASN A 194 -4.69 -3.69 -28.72
N THR A 195 -5.33 -2.55 -28.99
CA THR A 195 -5.64 -2.15 -30.38
C THR A 195 -4.47 -1.43 -31.06
N SER A 196 -4.27 -1.64 -32.35
CA SER A 196 -3.20 -1.01 -33.15
C SER A 196 -3.21 0.54 -33.10
N GLU A 197 -4.34 1.15 -32.74
CA GLU A 197 -4.49 2.60 -32.52
C GLU A 197 -3.77 3.09 -31.25
N THR A 198 -3.58 2.26 -30.21
CA THR A 198 -2.84 2.68 -29.00
C THR A 198 -1.32 2.80 -29.22
N LYS A 199 -0.79 2.32 -30.35
CA LYS A 199 0.61 2.56 -30.76
C LYS A 199 0.82 3.93 -31.40
N ASN A 200 -0.24 4.55 -31.93
CA ASN A 200 -0.17 5.85 -32.61
C ASN A 200 -0.48 7.03 -31.68
N ASP A 201 -1.05 6.78 -30.49
CA ASP A 201 -1.26 7.74 -29.41
C ASP A 201 -0.14 7.64 -28.34
N GLU A 202 1.06 7.25 -28.76
CA GLU A 202 2.24 7.28 -27.90
C GLU A 202 2.57 8.75 -27.62
N SER A 203 2.12 9.26 -26.48
CA SER A 203 2.73 10.47 -25.91
C SER A 203 4.23 10.19 -25.78
N THR A 204 5.02 10.72 -26.72
CA THR A 204 6.45 10.47 -26.82
C THR A 204 7.13 11.26 -25.70
N ILE A 205 7.05 10.71 -24.48
CA ILE A 205 7.80 11.22 -23.35
C ILE A 205 9.27 11.02 -23.69
N SER A 206 10.00 12.12 -23.84
CA SER A 206 11.43 12.07 -24.11
C SER A 206 12.12 11.17 -23.08
N PRO A 207 13.03 10.27 -23.51
CA PRO A 207 13.81 9.45 -22.59
C PRO A 207 14.48 10.30 -21.50
N MET A 208 14.91 11.52 -21.83
CA MET A 208 15.52 12.45 -20.88
C MET A 208 14.58 12.81 -19.73
N THR A 209 13.32 13.12 -20.01
CA THR A 209 12.32 13.46 -18.98
C THR A 209 12.06 12.28 -18.05
N THR A 210 11.93 11.08 -18.62
CA THR A 210 11.75 9.84 -17.85
C THR A 210 12.96 9.54 -16.96
N HIS A 211 14.18 9.74 -17.46
CA HIS A 211 15.41 9.56 -16.68
C HIS A 211 15.51 10.59 -15.54
N ILE A 212 15.18 11.86 -15.79
CA ILE A 212 15.13 12.89 -14.76
C ILE A 212 14.13 12.48 -13.66
N LEU A 213 12.92 12.07 -14.03
CA LEU A 213 11.89 11.63 -13.10
C LEU A 213 12.37 10.51 -12.17
N TYR A 214 12.88 9.42 -12.73
CA TYR A 214 13.36 8.29 -11.94
C TYR A 214 14.62 8.64 -11.13
N SER A 215 15.51 9.50 -11.64
CA SER A 215 16.71 9.94 -10.89
C SER A 215 16.36 10.72 -9.62
N VAL A 216 15.32 11.58 -9.68
CA VAL A 216 14.83 12.32 -8.51
C VAL A 216 14.28 11.35 -7.46
N PHE A 217 13.47 10.37 -7.88
CA PHE A 217 12.93 9.35 -6.99
C PHE A 217 14.00 8.43 -6.39
N VAL A 218 15.02 8.05 -7.18
CA VAL A 218 16.22 7.35 -6.67
C VAL A 218 16.92 8.19 -5.59
N GLY A 219 17.10 9.49 -5.81
CA GLY A 219 17.68 10.39 -4.81
C GLY A 219 16.90 10.42 -3.50
N ILE A 220 15.56 10.55 -3.57
CA ILE A 220 14.68 10.60 -2.39
C ILE A 220 14.76 9.30 -1.59
N ILE A 221 14.75 8.14 -2.25
CA ILE A 221 14.81 6.86 -1.52
C ILE A 221 16.20 6.58 -0.96
N CYS A 222 17.29 7.00 -1.63
CA CYS A 222 18.64 6.94 -1.05
C CYS A 222 18.73 7.76 0.25
N ILE A 223 18.14 8.95 0.28
CA ILE A 223 18.04 9.76 1.51
C ILE A 223 17.24 9.02 2.59
N SER A 224 16.13 8.37 2.22
CA SER A 224 15.34 7.55 3.15
C SER A 224 16.16 6.40 3.78
N ILE A 225 16.94 5.69 2.97
CA ILE A 225 17.79 4.57 3.44
C ILE A 225 18.82 5.09 4.45
N VAL A 226 19.52 6.18 4.13
CA VAL A 226 20.49 6.81 5.03
C VAL A 226 19.81 7.25 6.33
N PHE A 227 18.61 7.81 6.24
CA PHE A 227 17.83 8.23 7.40
C PHE A 227 17.49 7.05 8.33
N VAL A 228 17.07 5.90 7.80
CA VAL A 228 16.83 4.68 8.60
C VAL A 228 18.11 4.22 9.30
N ILE A 229 19.21 4.16 8.55
CA ILE A 229 20.50 3.66 9.05
C ILE A 229 20.99 4.52 10.22
N ILE A 230 20.83 5.85 10.15
CA ILE A 230 21.32 6.76 11.19
C ILE A 230 20.37 6.78 12.38
N PHE A 231 19.05 6.89 12.15
CA PHE A 231 18.14 7.33 13.20
C PHE A 231 17.20 6.26 13.75
N LEU A 232 16.96 5.16 13.02
CA LEU A 232 16.06 4.12 13.52
C LEU A 232 16.81 3.19 14.49
N ASP A 233 16.28 3.04 15.70
CA ASP A 233 16.84 2.12 16.69
C ASP A 233 16.49 0.66 16.35
N GLN A 234 17.47 -0.22 16.52
CA GLN A 234 17.26 -1.66 16.48
C GLN A 234 16.53 -2.12 17.74
N LYS A 235 15.25 -2.52 17.60
CA LYS A 235 14.44 -3.03 18.72
C LYS A 235 14.54 -4.54 18.99
N ARG A 236 15.12 -5.33 18.07
CA ARG A 236 15.34 -6.78 18.25
C ARG A 236 16.84 -7.09 18.18
N LYS A 237 17.46 -7.40 19.33
CA LYS A 237 18.80 -8.01 19.41
C LYS A 237 18.62 -9.53 19.31
N LEU A 238 19.19 -10.14 18.28
CA LEU A 238 19.44 -11.58 18.26
C LEU A 238 20.39 -11.89 19.42
N LYS A 239 19.91 -12.62 20.43
CA LYS A 239 20.81 -13.44 21.25
C LYS A 239 21.16 -14.65 20.41
N GLY A 240 22.46 -14.97 20.34
CA GLY A 240 23.00 -16.04 19.50
C GLY A 240 22.25 -17.35 19.67
N ASP A 241 21.50 -17.71 18.64
CA ASP A 241 20.84 -19.00 18.49
C ASP A 241 21.30 -19.55 17.14
N ASP A 242 21.67 -20.84 17.11
CA ASP A 242 22.34 -21.48 15.97
C ASP A 242 21.56 -21.26 14.66
N SER A 243 22.26 -20.88 13.59
CA SER A 243 21.68 -20.63 12.25
C SER A 243 20.86 -21.82 11.72
N LYS A 244 21.19 -23.05 12.13
CA LYS A 244 20.43 -24.27 11.81
C LYS A 244 19.08 -24.34 12.53
N GLY A 245 18.99 -23.84 13.76
CA GLY A 245 17.74 -23.70 14.50
C GLY A 245 16.80 -22.67 13.88
N VAL A 246 17.35 -21.61 13.28
CA VAL A 246 16.57 -20.55 12.61
C VAL A 246 15.78 -21.08 11.42
N ILE A 247 16.38 -21.91 10.57
CA ILE A 247 15.71 -22.44 9.37
C ILE A 247 14.63 -23.46 9.76
N HIS A 248 14.92 -24.38 10.69
CA HIS A 248 13.94 -25.36 11.15
C HIS A 248 12.74 -24.66 11.81
N ARG A 249 13.01 -23.71 12.72
CA ARG A 249 11.97 -22.90 13.35
C ARG A 249 11.19 -22.07 12.32
N SER A 250 11.84 -21.56 11.27
CA SER A 250 11.18 -20.82 10.18
C SER A 250 10.24 -21.69 9.34
N ILE A 251 10.63 -22.94 9.05
CA ILE A 251 9.76 -23.91 8.36
C ILE A 251 8.58 -24.28 9.25
N ASP A 252 8.83 -24.54 10.54
CA ASP A 252 7.77 -24.78 11.53
C ASP A 252 6.85 -23.57 11.63
N TYR A 253 7.36 -22.33 11.61
CA TYR A 253 6.57 -21.11 11.61
C TYR A 253 5.77 -20.94 10.31
N SER A 254 6.31 -21.31 9.16
CA SER A 254 5.58 -21.27 7.88
C SER A 254 4.42 -22.29 7.89
N LEU A 255 4.67 -23.49 8.44
CA LEU A 255 3.65 -24.51 8.66
C LEU A 255 2.60 -24.08 9.69
N LEU A 256 3.00 -23.38 10.76
CA LEU A 256 2.10 -22.79 11.75
C LEU A 256 1.26 -21.65 11.14
N THR A 257 1.83 -20.84 10.26
CA THR A 257 1.12 -19.80 9.49
C THR A 257 0.05 -20.44 8.62
N LEU A 258 0.38 -21.53 7.90
CA LEU A 258 -0.59 -22.30 7.11
C LEU A 258 -1.66 -22.98 7.98
N LYS A 259 -1.32 -23.46 9.18
CA LYS A 259 -2.28 -24.02 10.14
C LYS A 259 -3.22 -22.93 10.70
N GLN A 260 -2.70 -21.73 10.97
CA GLN A 260 -3.50 -20.60 11.44
C GLN A 260 -4.55 -20.16 10.40
N PHE A 261 -4.24 -20.28 9.10
CA PHE A 261 -5.16 -20.02 7.99
C PHE A 261 -6.42 -20.91 8.02
N LYS A 262 -6.40 -22.05 8.73
CA LYS A 262 -7.55 -22.95 8.86
C LYS A 262 -8.63 -22.44 9.83
N LYS A 263 -8.39 -21.37 10.60
CA LYS A 263 -9.41 -20.81 11.50
C LYS A 263 -10.53 -20.13 10.70
N LEU A 264 -11.78 -20.50 10.98
CA LEU A 264 -12.98 -20.04 10.28
C LEU A 264 -13.12 -18.51 10.24
N ASP A 265 -12.64 -17.81 11.27
CA ASP A 265 -12.71 -16.35 11.37
C ASP A 265 -11.77 -15.64 10.37
N HIS A 266 -10.66 -16.28 9.95
CA HIS A 266 -9.81 -15.73 8.89
C HIS A 266 -10.49 -15.80 7.53
N TRP A 267 -11.18 -16.91 7.23
CA TRP A 267 -11.83 -17.11 5.94
C TRP A 267 -12.86 -16.03 5.61
N LEU A 268 -13.58 -15.54 6.61
CA LEU A 268 -14.55 -14.47 6.43
C LEU A 268 -13.89 -13.08 6.27
N LEU A 269 -12.67 -12.89 6.78
CA LEU A 269 -11.92 -11.63 6.66
C LEU A 269 -11.11 -11.54 5.36
N ILE A 270 -10.89 -12.65 4.65
CA ILE A 270 -10.15 -12.64 3.37
C ILE A 270 -10.75 -11.65 2.35
N PRO A 271 -12.07 -11.63 2.10
CA PRO A 271 -12.63 -10.76 1.06
C PRO A 271 -12.40 -9.27 1.30
N ILE A 272 -12.54 -8.79 2.55
CA ILE A 272 -12.30 -7.37 2.86
C ILE A 272 -10.81 -7.00 2.74
N VAL A 273 -9.90 -7.91 3.12
CA VAL A 273 -8.45 -7.69 2.98
C VAL A 273 -8.02 -7.70 1.51
N PHE A 274 -8.57 -8.62 0.73
CA PHE A 274 -8.36 -8.68 -0.71
C PHE A 274 -8.85 -7.40 -1.39
N TRP A 275 -10.04 -6.92 -1.01
CA TRP A 275 -10.64 -5.72 -1.56
C TRP A 275 -9.80 -4.45 -1.35
N ILE A 276 -9.18 -4.28 -0.16
CA ILE A 276 -8.36 -3.08 0.16
C ILE A 276 -7.30 -2.83 -0.91
N ASN A 277 -6.56 -3.87 -1.31
CA ASN A 277 -5.44 -3.71 -2.24
C ASN A 277 -5.82 -3.98 -3.69
N SER A 278 -6.91 -4.71 -3.97
CA SER A 278 -7.47 -4.72 -5.32
C SER A 278 -8.04 -3.34 -5.69
N TRP A 279 -8.63 -2.62 -4.72
CA TRP A 279 -9.08 -1.24 -4.88
C TRP A 279 -7.92 -0.29 -5.22
N GLU A 280 -6.85 -0.33 -4.43
CA GLU A 280 -5.64 0.46 -4.67
C GLU A 280 -5.02 0.15 -6.04
N ALA A 281 -4.92 -1.13 -6.39
CA ALA A 281 -4.41 -1.57 -7.71
C ALA A 281 -5.30 -1.14 -8.88
N PHE A 282 -6.63 -1.15 -8.70
CA PHE A 282 -7.58 -0.67 -9.69
C PHE A 282 -7.37 0.83 -9.97
N ILE A 283 -7.20 1.63 -8.92
CA ILE A 283 -6.93 3.06 -9.06
C ILE A 283 -5.56 3.30 -9.70
N PHE A 284 -4.48 2.66 -9.23
CA PHE A 284 -3.14 2.95 -9.75
C PHE A 284 -2.89 2.39 -11.15
N GLY A 285 -3.55 1.28 -11.50
CA GLY A 285 -3.35 0.60 -12.77
C GLY A 285 -4.37 1.01 -13.84
N ILE A 286 -5.66 0.91 -13.54
CA ILE A 286 -6.73 1.07 -14.54
C ILE A 286 -7.19 2.52 -14.61
N TYR A 287 -7.44 3.17 -13.46
CA TYR A 287 -7.98 4.52 -13.45
C TYR A 287 -7.01 5.55 -14.05
N THR A 288 -5.74 5.49 -13.66
CA THR A 288 -4.66 6.34 -14.20
C THR A 288 -4.55 6.22 -15.72
N LYS A 289 -4.48 5.00 -16.27
CA LYS A 289 -4.35 4.78 -17.73
C LYS A 289 -5.63 5.13 -18.49
N SER A 290 -6.76 4.58 -18.06
CA SER A 290 -7.97 4.48 -18.88
C SER A 290 -8.86 5.71 -18.77
N PHE A 291 -8.79 6.43 -17.65
CA PHE A 291 -9.59 7.63 -17.40
C PHE A 291 -8.73 8.90 -17.42
N ILE A 292 -7.60 8.92 -16.71
CA ILE A 292 -6.78 10.15 -16.63
C ILE A 292 -5.96 10.33 -17.92
N THR A 293 -5.05 9.39 -18.20
CA THR A 293 -4.12 9.48 -19.33
C THR A 293 -4.88 9.56 -20.65
N CYS A 294 -5.90 8.72 -20.84
CA CYS A 294 -6.72 8.69 -22.05
C CYS A 294 -7.43 10.04 -22.34
N THR A 295 -7.92 10.72 -21.30
CA THR A 295 -8.75 11.93 -21.48
C THR A 295 -7.95 13.23 -21.46
N ILE A 296 -6.98 13.35 -20.55
CA ILE A 296 -6.23 14.60 -20.35
C ILE A 296 -4.72 14.48 -20.49
N GLY A 297 -4.17 13.26 -20.55
CA GLY A 297 -2.75 13.02 -20.74
C GLY A 297 -2.02 12.63 -19.45
N VAL A 298 -0.86 12.01 -19.64
CA VAL A 298 0.00 11.45 -18.59
C VAL A 298 0.49 12.49 -17.58
N GLN A 299 0.71 13.74 -18.04
CA GLN A 299 1.20 14.83 -17.20
C GLN A 299 0.23 15.21 -16.07
N TYR A 300 -1.06 14.92 -16.20
CA TYR A 300 -2.07 15.22 -15.18
C TYR A 300 -2.29 14.10 -14.17
N ILE A 301 -1.70 12.91 -14.35
CA ILE A 301 -1.76 11.83 -13.36
C ILE A 301 -1.29 12.36 -12.01
N GLY A 302 -0.21 13.14 -12.00
CA GLY A 302 0.37 13.71 -10.79
C GLY A 302 -0.63 14.57 -9.99
N ILE A 303 -1.26 15.56 -10.62
CA ILE A 303 -2.16 16.45 -9.87
C ILE A 303 -3.48 15.77 -9.47
N VAL A 304 -4.01 14.83 -10.28
CA VAL A 304 -5.22 14.07 -9.94
C VAL A 304 -4.95 13.07 -8.80
N MET A 305 -3.81 12.38 -8.82
CA MET A 305 -3.45 11.45 -7.74
C MET A 305 -2.96 12.16 -6.48
N ALA A 306 -2.48 13.41 -6.59
CA ALA A 306 -2.26 14.26 -5.43
C ALA A 306 -3.58 14.61 -4.71
N SER A 307 -4.68 14.82 -5.43
CA SER A 307 -6.00 15.07 -4.79
C SER A 307 -6.53 13.83 -4.07
N TYR A 308 -6.31 12.64 -4.63
CA TYR A 308 -6.51 11.36 -3.92
C TYR A 308 -5.72 11.33 -2.59
N GLY A 309 -4.44 11.71 -2.62
CA GLY A 309 -3.58 11.74 -1.43
C GLY A 309 -4.03 12.73 -0.35
N ILE A 310 -4.53 13.90 -0.76
CA ILE A 310 -5.04 14.95 0.15
C ILE A 310 -6.25 14.42 0.92
N THR A 311 -7.26 13.88 0.21
CA THR A 311 -8.46 13.38 0.86
C THR A 311 -8.17 12.13 1.70
N ALA A 312 -7.32 11.23 1.21
CA ALA A 312 -6.80 10.08 1.95
C ALA A 312 -6.17 10.50 3.29
N SER A 313 -5.30 11.51 3.28
CA SER A 313 -4.62 11.99 4.49
C SER A 313 -5.58 12.60 5.51
N ILE A 314 -6.51 13.45 5.06
CA ILE A 314 -7.52 14.09 5.92
C ILE A 314 -8.44 13.03 6.54
N VAL A 315 -8.97 12.11 5.73
CA VAL A 315 -9.91 11.09 6.22
C VAL A 315 -9.23 10.08 7.14
N CYS A 316 -7.97 9.72 6.89
CA CYS A 316 -7.24 8.84 7.81
C CYS A 316 -7.14 9.41 9.22
N ILE A 317 -6.96 10.74 9.36
CA ILE A 317 -6.97 11.42 10.67
C ILE A 317 -8.36 11.29 11.32
N ILE A 318 -9.42 11.61 10.57
CA ILE A 318 -10.81 11.53 11.05
C ILE A 318 -11.15 10.12 11.52
N VAL A 319 -10.83 9.09 10.71
CA VAL A 319 -11.05 7.69 11.04
C VAL A 319 -10.31 7.31 12.32
N GLY A 320 -9.08 7.81 12.54
CA GLY A 320 -8.33 7.59 13.78
C GLY A 320 -9.01 8.14 15.04
N TYR A 321 -9.76 9.24 14.94
CA TYR A 321 -10.57 9.77 16.04
C TYR A 321 -11.88 9.00 16.21
N VAL A 322 -12.57 8.74 15.10
CA VAL A 322 -13.88 8.06 15.06
C VAL A 322 -13.77 6.62 15.53
N ALA A 323 -12.63 5.95 15.29
CA ALA A 323 -12.36 4.58 15.74
C ALA A 323 -12.44 4.38 17.27
N LYS A 324 -12.44 5.46 18.07
CA LYS A 324 -12.65 5.40 19.53
C LYS A 324 -14.11 5.25 19.93
N ILE A 325 -15.05 5.55 19.03
CA ILE A 325 -16.48 5.52 19.30
C ILE A 325 -16.98 4.07 19.15
N LYS A 326 -17.78 3.61 20.12
CA LYS A 326 -18.44 2.30 20.08
C LYS A 326 -19.33 2.20 18.83
N TYR A 327 -19.21 1.13 18.05
CA TYR A 327 -19.89 0.90 16.76
C TYR A 327 -19.42 1.73 15.54
N SER A 328 -18.37 2.53 15.65
CA SER A 328 -17.82 3.27 14.50
C SER A 328 -17.31 2.34 13.37
N ARG A 329 -16.56 1.29 13.73
CA ARG A 329 -15.93 0.35 12.79
C ARG A 329 -16.90 -0.21 11.74
N PRO A 330 -18.02 -0.88 12.11
CA PRO A 330 -18.96 -1.42 11.14
C PRO A 330 -19.58 -0.35 10.24
N VAL A 331 -19.95 0.80 10.80
CA VAL A 331 -20.55 1.90 10.04
C VAL A 331 -19.56 2.48 9.01
N CYS A 332 -18.31 2.70 9.42
CA CYS A 332 -17.25 3.20 8.53
C CYS A 332 -16.94 2.22 7.39
N LEU A 333 -16.84 0.92 7.67
CA LEU A 333 -16.52 -0.08 6.65
C LEU A 333 -17.67 -0.32 5.67
N LEU A 334 -18.91 -0.33 6.15
CA LEU A 334 -20.09 -0.44 5.28
C LEU A 334 -20.27 0.80 4.40
N SER A 335 -20.07 2.00 4.95
CA SER A 335 -20.12 3.23 4.15
C SER A 335 -19.01 3.27 3.09
N ALA A 336 -17.77 2.90 3.43
CA ALA A 336 -16.66 2.89 2.48
C ALA A 336 -16.89 1.92 1.31
N THR A 337 -17.37 0.70 1.57
CA THR A 337 -17.69 -0.28 0.52
C THR A 337 -18.88 0.15 -0.33
N SER A 338 -19.89 0.77 0.27
CA SER A 338 -21.07 1.30 -0.45
C SER A 338 -20.71 2.45 -1.40
N VAL A 339 -19.92 3.41 -0.90
CA VAL A 339 -19.39 4.53 -1.70
C VAL A 339 -18.50 4.02 -2.82
N SER A 340 -17.74 2.94 -2.60
CA SER A 340 -16.90 2.32 -3.63
C SER A 340 -17.72 1.69 -4.77
N ILE A 341 -18.84 1.03 -4.45
CA ILE A 341 -19.77 0.53 -5.48
C ILE A 341 -20.37 1.70 -6.26
N MET A 342 -20.79 2.76 -5.57
CA MET A 342 -21.36 3.95 -6.21
C MET A 342 -20.39 4.57 -7.23
N ILE A 343 -19.12 4.77 -6.87
CA ILE A 343 -18.14 5.34 -7.81
C ILE A 343 -17.81 4.39 -8.95
N LEU A 344 -17.76 3.07 -8.72
CA LEU A 344 -17.58 2.09 -9.80
C LEU A 344 -18.76 2.13 -10.79
N MET A 345 -19.99 2.29 -10.30
CA MET A 345 -21.16 2.48 -11.16
C MET A 345 -21.08 3.78 -11.96
N ILE A 346 -20.63 4.88 -11.34
CA ILE A 346 -20.39 6.13 -12.06
C ILE A 346 -19.33 5.93 -13.15
N MET A 347 -18.20 5.29 -12.85
CA MET A 347 -17.14 4.99 -13.81
C MET A 347 -17.58 4.07 -14.96
N LEU A 348 -18.59 3.23 -14.72
CA LEU A 348 -19.16 2.34 -15.74
C LEU A 348 -20.08 3.08 -16.72
N LEU A 349 -20.85 4.04 -16.22
CA LEU A 349 -21.90 4.72 -16.98
C LEU A 349 -21.42 6.05 -17.59
N TRP A 350 -20.50 6.74 -16.92
CA TRP A 350 -19.97 8.01 -17.37
C TRP A 350 -18.86 7.84 -18.40
N LYS A 351 -18.92 8.64 -19.47
CA LYS A 351 -17.89 8.70 -20.51
C LYS A 351 -16.96 9.89 -20.24
N PRO A 352 -15.65 9.68 -20.05
CA PRO A 352 -14.75 10.75 -19.68
C PRO A 352 -14.42 11.63 -20.90
N VAL A 353 -14.70 12.92 -20.78
CA VAL A 353 -14.44 13.93 -21.82
C VAL A 353 -13.58 15.08 -21.27
N PRO A 354 -12.71 15.71 -22.09
CA PRO A 354 -11.82 16.77 -21.61
C PRO A 354 -12.53 17.99 -20.99
N SER A 355 -13.74 18.31 -21.46
CA SER A 355 -14.56 19.40 -20.94
C SER A 355 -15.04 19.20 -19.49
N GLN A 356 -15.07 17.95 -19.01
CA GLN A 356 -15.52 17.59 -17.67
C GLN A 356 -14.36 17.11 -16.80
N THR A 357 -13.23 17.81 -16.87
CA THR A 357 -12.00 17.43 -16.17
C THR A 357 -12.17 17.32 -14.66
N TYR A 358 -13.01 18.18 -14.08
CA TYR A 358 -13.31 18.19 -12.64
C TYR A 358 -13.81 16.83 -12.13
N MET A 359 -14.51 16.06 -12.96
CA MET A 359 -15.05 14.76 -12.56
C MET A 359 -13.95 13.73 -12.27
N LEU A 360 -12.81 13.82 -12.95
CA LEU A 360 -11.63 12.99 -12.66
C LEU A 360 -11.07 13.31 -11.26
N TYR A 361 -11.03 14.59 -10.87
CA TYR A 361 -10.59 14.96 -9.53
C TYR A 361 -11.59 14.50 -8.47
N VAL A 362 -12.89 14.65 -8.71
CA VAL A 362 -13.94 14.19 -7.78
C VAL A 362 -13.87 12.68 -7.56
N LEU A 363 -13.73 11.90 -8.63
CA LEU A 363 -13.59 10.44 -8.54
C LEU A 363 -12.32 10.04 -7.78
N ALA A 364 -11.18 10.69 -8.04
CA ALA A 364 -9.93 10.46 -7.32
C ALA A 364 -10.06 10.79 -5.83
N CYS A 365 -10.68 11.93 -5.49
CA CYS A 365 -10.94 12.34 -4.12
C CYS A 365 -11.77 11.30 -3.37
N ILE A 366 -12.90 10.86 -3.94
CA ILE A 366 -13.77 9.86 -3.31
C ILE A 366 -13.06 8.50 -3.19
N ALA A 367 -12.27 8.12 -4.20
CA ALA A 367 -11.47 6.90 -4.16
C ALA A 367 -10.41 6.92 -3.03
N GLY A 368 -9.82 8.10 -2.76
CA GLY A 368 -8.90 8.30 -1.63
C GLY A 368 -9.59 8.11 -0.29
N ILE A 369 -10.83 8.64 -0.16
CA ILE A 369 -11.65 8.46 1.04
C ILE A 369 -11.92 6.98 1.31
N THR A 370 -12.35 6.22 0.28
CA THR A 370 -12.71 4.81 0.47
C THR A 370 -11.50 3.92 0.77
N ALA A 371 -10.34 4.22 0.18
CA ALA A 371 -9.11 3.45 0.39
C ALA A 371 -8.61 3.47 1.85
N VAL A 372 -8.64 4.65 2.48
CA VAL A 372 -8.05 4.84 3.82
C VAL A 372 -8.98 4.51 4.97
N VAL A 373 -10.28 4.38 4.74
CA VAL A 373 -11.22 3.99 5.81
C VAL A 373 -10.96 2.55 6.22
N ALA A 374 -10.74 1.66 5.25
CA ALA A 374 -10.67 0.23 5.52
C ALA A 374 -9.32 -0.25 6.05
N LYS A 375 -8.22 0.24 5.47
CA LYS A 375 -6.87 -0.26 5.75
C LYS A 375 -6.48 -0.17 7.24
N PRO A 376 -6.64 0.97 7.94
CA PRO A 376 -6.27 1.08 9.36
C PRO A 376 -7.24 0.31 10.26
N LEU A 377 -8.55 0.36 9.99
CA LEU A 377 -9.58 -0.30 10.80
C LEU A 377 -9.46 -1.83 10.75
N VAL A 378 -9.21 -2.40 9.57
CA VAL A 378 -9.02 -3.84 9.40
C VAL A 378 -7.66 -4.28 9.98
N SER A 379 -6.60 -3.49 9.82
CA SER A 379 -5.29 -3.79 10.44
C SER A 379 -5.39 -3.82 11.98
N ALA A 380 -6.09 -2.84 12.55
CA ALA A 380 -6.39 -2.80 13.99
C ALA A 380 -7.20 -4.02 14.44
N LEU A 381 -8.26 -4.37 13.71
CA LEU A 381 -9.08 -5.56 13.97
C LEU A 381 -8.25 -6.85 13.98
N TYR A 382 -7.38 -7.03 12.98
CA TYR A 382 -6.47 -8.18 12.90
C TYR A 382 -5.52 -8.24 14.11
N SER A 383 -4.98 -7.09 14.54
CA SER A 383 -4.07 -7.03 15.70
C SER A 383 -4.74 -7.41 17.02
N HIS A 384 -6.03 -7.11 17.17
CA HIS A 384 -6.82 -7.39 18.36
C HIS A 384 -7.32 -8.84 18.39
N LEU A 385 -7.85 -9.34 17.26
CA LEU A 385 -8.35 -10.73 17.16
C LEU A 385 -7.26 -11.78 17.37
N PHE A 386 -6.00 -11.44 17.07
CA PHE A 386 -4.89 -12.39 17.10
C PHE A 386 -3.69 -11.85 17.88
N ALA A 387 -3.93 -11.43 19.12
CA ALA A 387 -2.91 -10.84 19.99
C ALA A 387 -1.70 -11.78 20.23
N ASP A 388 -1.90 -13.10 20.24
CA ASP A 388 -0.84 -14.06 20.56
C ASP A 388 0.05 -14.43 19.36
N THR A 389 -0.37 -14.17 18.13
CA THR A 389 0.30 -14.63 16.90
C THR A 389 0.47 -13.53 15.83
N LYS A 390 0.75 -12.30 16.28
CA LYS A 390 0.75 -11.07 15.45
C LYS A 390 1.60 -11.18 14.18
N GLU A 391 2.85 -11.65 14.27
CA GLU A 391 3.76 -11.73 13.11
C GLU A 391 3.22 -12.63 12.00
N MET A 392 2.73 -13.83 12.35
CA MET A 392 2.19 -14.80 11.39
C MET A 392 0.91 -14.27 10.72
N VAL A 393 0.05 -13.64 11.51
CA VAL A 393 -1.23 -13.10 11.05
C VAL A 393 -1.03 -11.90 10.14
N PHE A 394 -0.09 -11.00 10.46
CA PHE A 394 0.26 -9.90 9.55
C PHE A 394 0.94 -10.38 8.27
N SER A 395 1.63 -11.52 8.30
CA SER A 395 2.16 -12.16 7.08
C SER A 395 1.03 -12.68 6.18
N ILE A 396 0.02 -13.36 6.75
CA ILE A 396 -1.18 -13.80 6.02
C ILE A 396 -1.96 -12.59 5.47
N PHE A 397 -2.12 -11.56 6.29
CA PHE A 397 -2.76 -10.31 5.89
C PHE A 397 -2.05 -9.70 4.69
N SER A 398 -0.71 -9.56 4.75
CA SER A 398 0.13 -9.11 3.63
C SER A 398 -0.02 -10.00 2.39
N MET A 399 -0.06 -11.33 2.56
CA MET A 399 -0.28 -12.28 1.46
C MET A 399 -1.60 -12.02 0.73
N ILE A 400 -2.72 -11.94 1.46
CA ILE A 400 -4.06 -11.71 0.89
C ILE A 400 -4.12 -10.33 0.23
N GLN A 401 -3.50 -9.34 0.84
CA GLN A 401 -3.35 -8.00 0.31
C GLN A 401 -2.65 -8.00 -1.06
N ASN A 402 -1.51 -8.67 -1.18
CA ASN A 402 -0.80 -8.77 -2.44
C ASN A 402 -1.54 -9.64 -3.47
N LEU A 403 -2.37 -10.59 -3.02
CA LEU A 403 -3.28 -11.34 -3.89
C LEU A 403 -4.33 -10.42 -4.56
N GLY A 404 -4.82 -9.41 -3.85
CA GLY A 404 -5.67 -8.37 -4.42
C GLY A 404 -5.00 -7.60 -5.55
N CYS A 405 -3.75 -7.16 -5.32
CA CYS A 405 -2.97 -6.42 -6.33
C CYS A 405 -2.66 -7.27 -7.58
N ILE A 406 -2.13 -8.49 -7.39
CA ILE A 406 -1.70 -9.34 -8.51
C ILE A 406 -2.85 -9.66 -9.45
N VAL A 407 -4.05 -9.97 -8.91
CA VAL A 407 -5.22 -10.29 -9.72
C VAL A 407 -5.57 -9.12 -10.64
N VAL A 408 -5.67 -7.91 -10.07
CA VAL A 408 -6.02 -6.71 -10.84
C VAL A 408 -4.95 -6.37 -11.89
N TYR A 409 -3.69 -6.30 -11.49
CA TYR A 409 -2.61 -5.95 -12.41
C TYR A 409 -2.42 -6.98 -13.52
N PHE A 410 -2.66 -8.26 -13.24
CA PHE A 410 -2.50 -9.33 -14.24
C PHE A 410 -3.60 -9.30 -15.31
N TYR A 411 -4.87 -9.10 -14.93
CA TYR A 411 -5.96 -9.07 -15.91
C TYR A 411 -6.09 -7.71 -16.63
N SER A 412 -5.61 -6.61 -16.04
CA SER A 412 -5.81 -5.24 -16.57
C SER A 412 -5.35 -5.05 -18.03
N PRO A 413 -4.23 -5.65 -18.48
CA PRO A 413 -3.81 -5.58 -19.89
C PRO A 413 -4.70 -6.39 -20.85
N VAL A 414 -5.38 -7.42 -20.36
CA VAL A 414 -6.05 -8.42 -21.19
C VAL A 414 -7.55 -8.12 -21.33
N LEU A 415 -8.17 -7.64 -20.25
CA LEU A 415 -9.59 -7.37 -20.22
C LEU A 415 -9.90 -5.93 -20.66
N ILE A 416 -11.07 -5.74 -21.28
CA ILE A 416 -11.65 -4.41 -21.46
C ILE A 416 -12.01 -3.82 -20.08
N VAL A 417 -11.80 -2.52 -19.91
CA VAL A 417 -11.98 -1.84 -18.61
C VAL A 417 -13.38 -2.02 -18.05
N ARG A 418 -14.41 -2.12 -18.89
CA ARG A 418 -15.78 -2.44 -18.49
C ARG A 418 -15.87 -3.73 -17.69
N VAL A 419 -15.19 -4.80 -18.14
CA VAL A 419 -15.19 -6.10 -17.45
C VAL A 419 -14.40 -5.97 -16.14
N SER A 420 -13.28 -5.24 -16.14
CA SER A 420 -12.51 -4.97 -14.93
C SER A 420 -13.31 -4.23 -13.86
N ILE A 421 -14.12 -3.24 -14.24
CA ILE A 421 -15.03 -2.53 -13.32
C ILE A 421 -16.06 -3.50 -12.73
N ILE A 422 -16.67 -4.36 -13.55
CA ILE A 422 -17.65 -5.37 -13.08
C ILE A 422 -17.00 -6.34 -12.09
N LEU A 423 -15.80 -6.85 -12.39
CA LEU A 423 -15.06 -7.70 -11.46
C LEU A 423 -14.78 -6.99 -10.13
N GLN A 424 -14.40 -5.70 -10.17
CA GLN A 424 -14.17 -4.92 -8.96
C GLN A 424 -15.46 -4.68 -8.14
N ILE A 425 -16.62 -4.52 -8.80
CA ILE A 425 -17.92 -4.48 -8.13
C ILE A 425 -18.21 -5.81 -7.43
N ILE A 426 -17.96 -6.95 -8.09
CA ILE A 426 -18.14 -8.28 -7.49
C ILE A 426 -17.27 -8.46 -6.25
N TYR A 427 -15.97 -8.09 -6.32
CA TYR A 427 -15.07 -8.17 -5.18
C TYR A 427 -15.53 -7.30 -4.00
N THR A 428 -15.99 -6.07 -4.29
CA THR A 428 -16.49 -5.13 -3.27
C THR A 428 -17.77 -5.62 -2.61
N SER A 429 -18.72 -6.17 -3.39
CA SER A 429 -19.97 -6.75 -2.88
C SER A 429 -19.70 -7.98 -2.00
N MET A 430 -18.79 -8.86 -2.43
CA MET A 430 -18.38 -10.01 -1.62
C MET A 430 -17.73 -9.58 -0.30
N ALA A 431 -16.86 -8.57 -0.34
CA ALA A 431 -16.26 -7.98 0.86
C ALA A 431 -17.30 -7.45 1.84
N MET A 432 -18.32 -6.75 1.35
CA MET A 432 -19.42 -6.22 2.16
C MET A 432 -20.23 -7.33 2.82
N ILE A 433 -20.66 -8.35 2.07
CA ILE A 433 -21.48 -9.47 2.59
C ILE A 433 -20.73 -10.27 3.67
N CYS A 434 -19.46 -10.60 3.41
CA CYS A 434 -18.65 -11.35 4.36
C CYS A 434 -18.38 -10.54 5.63
N TYR A 435 -18.15 -9.23 5.49
CA TYR A 435 -17.93 -8.35 6.63
C TYR A 435 -19.18 -8.20 7.51
N ILE A 436 -20.37 -8.03 6.91
CA ILE A 436 -21.65 -8.02 7.65
C ILE A 436 -21.82 -9.31 8.46
N THR A 437 -21.50 -10.44 7.85
CA THR A 437 -21.59 -11.76 8.51
C THR A 437 -20.68 -11.83 9.74
N ILE A 438 -19.48 -11.27 9.67
CA ILE A 438 -18.55 -11.21 10.81
C ILE A 438 -19.12 -10.33 11.92
N GLU A 439 -19.60 -9.13 11.59
CA GLU A 439 -20.09 -8.21 12.63
C GLU A 439 -21.34 -8.76 13.34
N ILE A 440 -22.25 -9.46 12.62
CA ILE A 440 -23.39 -10.16 13.24
C ILE A 440 -22.91 -11.28 14.18
N ARG A 441 -21.85 -12.01 13.82
CA ARG A 441 -21.27 -13.04 14.69
C ARG A 441 -20.60 -12.44 15.92
N LEU A 442 -19.88 -11.33 15.75
CA LEU A 442 -19.22 -10.62 16.84
C LEU A 442 -20.23 -9.97 17.79
N SER A 443 -21.38 -9.50 17.30
CA SER A 443 -22.42 -8.90 18.14
C SER A 443 -23.21 -9.92 18.97
N ARG A 444 -23.09 -11.22 18.66
CA ARG A 444 -23.75 -12.33 19.37
C ARG A 444 -22.87 -12.98 20.44
N LYS A 445 -21.56 -12.70 20.43
CA LYS A 445 -20.63 -13.06 21.51
C LYS A 445 -20.60 -11.94 22.53
#